data_AF-A0A2E6D8T1-F1
#
_entry.id   AF-A0A2E6D8T1-F1
#
_cell.length_a   1.000
_cell.length_b   1.000
_cell.length_c   1.000
_cell.angle_alpha   90.00
_cell.angle_beta   90.00
_cell.angle_gamma   90.00
#
_symmetry.space_group_name_H-M   'P 1'
#
loop_
_entity.id
_entity.type
_entity.pdbx_description
1 polymer ?
#
loop_
_entity_poly.entity_id
_entity_poly.type
_entity_poly.pdbx_seq_one_letter_code
_entity_poly.pdbx_strand_id
1 'polypeptide(L)'
;MLSPLLALLAAASPILPAVTEPAPQDLSGLKDEIDLSIRWLRSVQDPKVGSYGSGVQDTSAVLTALATSPRHYTRADGPFVATALDYLIGLQSEDGSISTPGAEPGGVLMQTRQAAVALFGYVDPVTTPALGRAVAWLAKEGVSDPSDGTPLPNPWVDRGDFMESKAQAAAWATSLLAKRRSNGSWSGPYSQDVWATAAAVIDLSICRPLFAAPSVTPSGATPLPAIAGVDTEAVRDSMHKGARFLLLTSEGGRWGAPGQADAGLTAMVIASLQAVPTPRPDDIQKVIDEGLQWIASMQRKDGSIHQGRLANYVTSSCVLALAQSEGETYAKVIKRAQGFLVNLQADEGEGYSADHPFYGGIGYGGDERPDLSNLQMALEALVASGLEEDHVAFDRAVRFLERCQNRSESNDFELRSAEGKIVSGNDGGAGYYPGDSKAGFEVLADGTKIPRSYGSMTYALLKGLVFSGLDAEDERVQACWKWLSEHYTLDVNPGFEHSSDPTAAYQGLFYYFHSMARALSVFGAKEVIDGEGQVHDWRAELAGRLVAMQSKLDGSWVNANAPRWWEGNPVLATAYALLTLGETL
;
A
#
# COMPACT_ATOMS: atom_id res chain seq x y z
N MET A 1 58.17 40.05 -56.62
CA MET A 1 56.91 39.37 -56.23
C MET A 1 56.98 39.09 -54.74
N LEU A 2 56.52 40.05 -53.95
CA LEU A 2 56.50 40.05 -52.49
C LEU A 2 55.24 40.84 -52.11
N SER A 3 54.36 40.26 -51.30
CA SER A 3 53.21 40.95 -50.71
C SER A 3 53.05 40.52 -49.26
N PRO A 4 52.57 41.42 -48.38
CA PRO A 4 53.03 41.48 -47.01
C PRO A 4 52.06 40.88 -46.00
N LEU A 5 52.64 40.51 -44.85
CA LEU A 5 51.96 40.22 -43.60
C LEU A 5 51.02 41.37 -43.20
N LEU A 6 49.79 41.02 -42.79
CA LEU A 6 49.02 41.80 -41.85
C LEU A 6 48.67 40.92 -40.64
N ALA A 7 49.13 41.36 -39.48
CA ALA A 7 48.83 40.78 -38.19
C ALA A 7 47.38 41.12 -37.79
N LEU A 8 46.68 40.15 -37.20
CA LEU A 8 45.47 40.38 -36.42
C LEU A 8 45.52 39.49 -35.17
N LEU A 9 45.77 40.15 -34.03
CA LEU A 9 45.53 39.59 -32.71
C LEU A 9 44.02 39.35 -32.54
N ALA A 10 43.64 38.13 -32.19
CA ALA A 10 42.35 37.84 -31.55
C ALA A 10 42.63 37.20 -30.19
N ALA A 11 42.15 37.86 -29.14
CA ALA A 11 42.32 37.47 -27.75
C ALA A 11 41.62 36.13 -27.45
N ALA A 12 42.31 35.25 -26.72
CA ALA A 12 41.75 34.04 -26.17
C ALA A 12 40.74 34.39 -25.06
N SER A 13 39.48 33.95 -25.20
CA SER A 13 38.52 33.93 -24.10
C SER A 13 38.69 32.65 -23.29
N PRO A 14 38.63 32.69 -21.94
CA PRO A 14 38.72 31.49 -21.12
C PRO A 14 37.48 30.61 -21.32
N ILE A 15 37.70 29.34 -21.65
CA ILE A 15 36.65 28.31 -21.70
C ILE A 15 36.21 28.05 -20.26
N LEU A 16 35.02 28.51 -19.90
CA LEU A 16 34.34 28.05 -18.69
C LEU A 16 33.96 26.57 -18.87
N PRO A 17 34.12 25.71 -17.85
CA PRO A 17 33.69 24.33 -17.94
C PRO A 17 32.17 24.29 -18.17
N ALA A 18 31.74 23.51 -19.15
CA ALA A 18 30.33 23.24 -19.39
C ALA A 18 29.72 22.71 -18.09
N VAL A 19 28.66 23.38 -17.62
CA VAL A 19 27.79 22.86 -16.57
C VAL A 19 27.21 21.57 -17.14
N THR A 20 27.70 20.43 -16.67
CA THR A 20 27.08 19.14 -16.97
C THR A 20 25.66 19.18 -16.41
N GLU A 21 24.66 19.11 -17.28
CA GLU A 21 23.28 18.91 -16.85
C GLU A 21 23.23 17.68 -15.93
N PRO A 22 22.56 17.76 -14.77
CA PRO A 22 22.39 16.60 -13.91
C PRO A 22 21.69 15.50 -14.70
N ALA A 23 22.11 14.25 -14.51
CA ALA A 23 21.49 13.09 -15.13
C ALA A 23 19.96 13.13 -14.90
N PRO A 24 19.14 12.82 -15.92
CA PRO A 24 17.69 12.87 -15.78
C PRO A 24 17.25 12.02 -14.60
N GLN A 25 16.58 12.64 -13.64
CA GLN A 25 16.04 11.96 -12.47
C GLN A 25 15.02 10.92 -12.92
N ASP A 26 15.11 9.69 -12.39
CA ASP A 26 14.10 8.66 -12.66
C ASP A 26 12.78 9.05 -11.98
N LEU A 27 11.79 9.44 -12.79
CA LEU A 27 10.45 9.84 -12.35
C LEU A 27 9.44 8.68 -12.39
N SER A 28 9.87 7.44 -12.65
CA SER A 28 8.99 6.27 -12.61
C SER A 28 8.37 6.05 -11.22
N GLY A 29 9.10 6.43 -10.16
CA GLY A 29 8.67 6.39 -8.76
C GLY A 29 7.85 7.59 -8.28
N LEU A 30 7.37 8.47 -9.17
CA LEU A 30 6.74 9.74 -8.76
C LEU A 30 5.53 9.58 -7.83
N LYS A 31 4.84 8.44 -7.91
CA LYS A 31 3.74 8.12 -6.98
C LYS A 31 4.20 8.12 -5.52
N ASP A 32 5.36 7.53 -5.21
CA ASP A 32 5.85 7.42 -3.84
C ASP A 32 6.25 8.80 -3.28
N GLU A 33 6.72 9.67 -4.17
CA GLU A 33 7.05 11.06 -3.86
C GLU A 33 5.80 11.90 -3.55
N ILE A 34 4.71 11.65 -4.28
CA ILE A 34 3.39 12.24 -4.02
C ILE A 34 2.83 11.72 -2.69
N ASP A 35 2.88 10.41 -2.45
CA ASP A 35 2.38 9.77 -1.22
C ASP A 35 3.10 10.29 0.04
N LEU A 36 4.39 10.58 -0.03
CA LEU A 36 5.12 11.21 1.08
C LEU A 36 4.55 12.58 1.44
N SER A 37 4.19 13.38 0.44
CA SER A 37 3.70 14.74 0.59
C SER A 37 2.25 14.76 1.10
N ILE A 38 1.44 13.81 0.63
CA ILE A 38 0.07 13.59 1.11
C ILE A 38 0.06 13.19 2.60
N ARG A 39 0.98 12.32 3.04
CA ARG A 39 1.11 11.98 4.47
C ARG A 39 1.38 13.22 5.32
N TRP A 40 2.23 14.13 4.85
CA TRP A 40 2.45 15.39 5.56
C TRP A 40 1.18 16.24 5.60
N LEU A 41 0.48 16.42 4.47
CA LEU A 41 -0.78 17.18 4.43
C LEU A 41 -1.80 16.67 5.46
N ARG A 42 -1.95 15.35 5.56
CA ARG A 42 -2.91 14.73 6.47
C ARG A 42 -2.53 14.94 7.94
N SER A 43 -1.23 14.86 8.25
CA SER A 43 -0.69 15.11 9.60
C SER A 43 -0.89 16.54 10.13
N VAL A 44 -1.25 17.50 9.27
CA VAL A 44 -1.45 18.91 9.65
C VAL A 44 -2.92 19.34 9.60
N GLN A 45 -3.86 18.39 9.50
CA GLN A 45 -5.28 18.69 9.67
C GLN A 45 -5.55 19.18 11.10
N ASP A 46 -6.45 20.15 11.26
CA ASP A 46 -7.00 20.44 12.59
C ASP A 46 -7.98 19.32 12.98
N PRO A 47 -7.68 18.52 14.02
CA PRO A 47 -8.49 17.36 14.38
C PRO A 47 -9.85 17.74 14.99
N LYS A 48 -10.07 19.01 15.38
CA LYS A 48 -11.34 19.45 15.99
C LYS A 48 -12.34 19.93 14.97
N VAL A 49 -11.87 20.63 13.94
CA VAL A 49 -12.74 21.25 12.93
C VAL A 49 -12.61 20.63 11.55
N GLY A 50 -11.62 19.78 11.31
CA GLY A 50 -11.40 19.11 10.04
C GLY A 50 -10.77 19.99 8.95
N SER A 51 -10.55 21.27 9.21
CA SER A 51 -9.93 22.18 8.24
C SER A 51 -8.43 21.95 8.11
N TYR A 52 -7.88 22.36 6.97
CA TYR A 52 -6.44 22.51 6.76
C TYR A 52 -6.05 23.98 6.73
N GLY A 53 -4.88 24.30 7.28
CA GLY A 53 -4.25 25.62 7.19
C GLY A 53 -5.17 26.79 7.55
N SER A 54 -5.21 27.79 6.66
CA SER A 54 -5.91 29.08 6.82
C SER A 54 -7.41 29.06 6.49
N GLY A 55 -8.06 27.89 6.51
CA GLY A 55 -9.50 27.76 6.33
C GLY A 55 -9.90 27.27 4.95
N VAL A 56 -10.86 27.93 4.29
CA VAL A 56 -11.47 27.41 3.04
C VAL A 56 -10.47 27.22 1.92
N GLN A 57 -9.53 28.16 1.75
CA GLN A 57 -8.53 28.09 0.67
C GLN A 57 -7.65 26.84 0.80
N ASP A 58 -6.97 26.72 1.93
CA ASP A 58 -6.05 25.60 2.18
C ASP A 58 -6.78 24.26 2.22
N THR A 59 -7.98 24.23 2.83
CA THR A 59 -8.83 23.02 2.85
C THR A 59 -9.23 22.59 1.45
N SER A 60 -9.63 23.53 0.59
CA SER A 60 -10.00 23.23 -0.80
C SER A 60 -8.81 22.75 -1.63
N ALA A 61 -7.62 23.30 -1.39
CA ALA A 61 -6.36 22.83 -2.00
C ALA A 61 -6.08 21.38 -1.65
N VAL A 62 -6.11 21.06 -0.36
CA VAL A 62 -5.78 19.72 0.13
C VAL A 62 -6.78 18.72 -0.40
N LEU A 63 -8.08 19.03 -0.37
CA LEU A 63 -9.12 18.18 -0.97
C LEU A 63 -8.90 17.99 -2.48
N THR A 64 -8.57 19.04 -3.22
CA THR A 64 -8.26 18.91 -4.66
C THR A 64 -7.02 18.03 -4.89
N ALA A 65 -5.97 18.20 -4.09
CA ALA A 65 -4.75 17.40 -4.14
C ALA A 65 -5.02 15.91 -3.83
N LEU A 66 -5.86 15.63 -2.83
CA LEU A 66 -6.28 14.28 -2.47
C LEU A 66 -7.10 13.61 -3.59
N ALA A 67 -8.13 14.28 -4.12
CA ALA A 67 -8.98 13.76 -5.20
C ALA A 67 -8.19 13.45 -6.49
N THR A 68 -7.18 14.26 -6.80
CA THR A 68 -6.43 14.20 -8.07
C THR A 68 -5.15 13.37 -7.98
N SER A 69 -4.73 13.04 -6.76
CA SER A 69 -3.59 12.16 -6.53
C SER A 69 -3.77 10.79 -7.20
N PRO A 70 -2.69 10.04 -7.45
CA PRO A 70 -2.78 8.69 -8.02
C PRO A 70 -3.63 7.70 -7.22
N ARG A 71 -3.98 8.02 -5.97
CA ARG A 71 -4.84 7.20 -5.10
C ARG A 71 -6.33 7.53 -5.22
N HIS A 72 -6.67 8.67 -5.82
CA HIS A 72 -8.05 9.13 -6.00
C HIS A 72 -8.84 9.05 -4.70
N TYR A 73 -8.44 9.88 -3.73
CA TYR A 73 -9.10 9.84 -2.43
C TYR A 73 -10.57 10.27 -2.56
N THR A 74 -11.44 9.60 -1.82
CA THR A 74 -12.90 9.79 -1.76
C THR A 74 -13.32 10.10 -0.32
N ARG A 75 -14.57 10.55 -0.13
CA ARG A 75 -15.11 10.80 1.22
C ARG A 75 -15.04 9.57 2.14
N ALA A 76 -15.12 8.36 1.56
CA ALA A 76 -15.09 7.09 2.29
C ALA A 76 -13.68 6.70 2.79
N ASP A 77 -12.64 7.44 2.41
CA ASP A 77 -11.26 7.06 2.76
C ASP A 77 -10.83 7.41 4.17
N GLY A 78 -11.58 8.30 4.82
CA GLY A 78 -11.43 8.55 6.24
C GLY A 78 -11.77 9.97 6.66
N PRO A 79 -11.64 10.24 7.97
CA PRO A 79 -11.98 11.52 8.59
C PRO A 79 -11.23 12.70 7.97
N PHE A 80 -9.99 12.49 7.53
CA PHE A 80 -9.16 13.52 6.91
C PHE A 80 -9.75 14.06 5.59
N VAL A 81 -10.61 13.29 4.90
CA VAL A 81 -11.40 13.78 3.77
C VAL A 81 -12.78 14.23 4.24
N ALA A 82 -13.49 13.37 4.98
CA ALA A 82 -14.88 13.60 5.33
C ALA A 82 -15.09 14.86 6.17
N THR A 83 -14.29 15.06 7.22
CA THR A 83 -14.42 16.24 8.11
C THR A 83 -13.98 17.53 7.42
N ALA A 84 -13.04 17.45 6.46
CA ALA A 84 -12.64 18.60 5.64
C ALA A 84 -13.75 19.01 4.65
N LEU A 85 -14.46 18.04 4.07
CA LEU A 85 -15.66 18.31 3.26
C LEU A 85 -16.78 18.91 4.11
N ASP A 86 -17.06 18.31 5.27
CA ASP A 86 -18.08 18.80 6.21
C ASP A 86 -17.76 20.23 6.69
N TYR A 87 -16.47 20.56 6.90
CA TYR A 87 -16.01 21.92 7.19
C TYR A 87 -16.36 22.91 6.08
N LEU A 88 -16.08 22.58 4.80
CA LEU A 88 -16.43 23.44 3.67
C LEU A 88 -17.95 23.62 3.55
N ILE A 89 -18.71 22.54 3.69
CA ILE A 89 -20.17 22.56 3.60
C ILE A 89 -20.77 23.39 4.74
N GLY A 90 -20.21 23.29 5.96
CA GLY A 90 -20.64 24.04 7.13
C GLY A 90 -20.41 25.55 7.02
N LEU A 91 -19.52 25.99 6.13
CA LEU A 91 -19.27 27.39 5.81
C LEU A 91 -20.10 27.92 4.64
N GLN A 92 -21.01 27.12 4.09
CA GLN A 92 -21.89 27.57 3.01
C GLN A 92 -22.99 28.48 3.54
N SER A 93 -23.00 29.73 3.05
CA SER A 93 -24.03 30.73 3.33
C SER A 93 -25.37 30.39 2.67
N GLU A 94 -26.45 31.05 3.12
CA GLU A 94 -27.80 30.88 2.55
C GLU A 94 -27.86 31.19 1.04
N ASP A 95 -27.03 32.11 0.55
CA ASP A 95 -26.96 32.48 -0.87
C ASP A 95 -26.22 31.45 -1.74
N GLY A 96 -25.54 30.48 -1.12
CA GLY A 96 -24.75 29.42 -1.76
C GLY A 96 -23.24 29.66 -1.79
N SER A 97 -22.77 30.85 -1.40
CA SER A 97 -21.33 31.13 -1.30
C SER A 97 -20.66 30.32 -0.18
N ILE A 98 -19.38 29.99 -0.35
CA ILE A 98 -18.58 29.27 0.66
C ILE A 98 -17.34 30.11 0.96
N SER A 99 -17.23 30.61 2.19
CA SER A 99 -16.08 31.41 2.60
C SER A 99 -15.89 31.42 4.11
N THR A 100 -14.68 31.76 4.55
CA THR A 100 -14.40 32.02 5.96
C THR A 100 -15.22 33.23 6.45
N PRO A 101 -15.73 33.21 7.70
CA PRO A 101 -16.50 34.33 8.22
C PRO A 101 -15.71 35.65 8.16
N GLY A 102 -16.33 36.69 7.60
CA GLY A 102 -15.72 38.01 7.45
C GLY A 102 -14.77 38.17 6.26
N ALA A 103 -14.78 37.24 5.30
CA ALA A 103 -14.06 37.41 4.04
C ALA A 103 -14.57 38.64 3.26
N GLU A 104 -13.64 39.45 2.75
CA GLU A 104 -13.93 40.55 1.84
C GLU A 104 -14.58 40.02 0.54
N PRO A 105 -15.38 40.81 -0.21
CA PRO A 105 -16.12 40.32 -1.38
C PRO A 105 -15.27 39.56 -2.42
N GLY A 106 -14.07 40.06 -2.73
CA GLY A 106 -13.14 39.35 -3.63
C GLY A 106 -12.62 38.03 -3.06
N GLY A 107 -12.51 37.92 -1.73
CA GLY A 107 -12.19 36.70 -1.01
C GLY A 107 -13.33 35.69 -1.05
N VAL A 108 -14.58 36.13 -0.92
CA VAL A 108 -15.77 35.25 -1.03
C VAL A 108 -15.84 34.58 -2.39
N LEU A 109 -15.64 35.34 -3.47
CA LEU A 109 -15.62 34.80 -4.82
C LEU A 109 -14.51 33.76 -5.00
N MET A 110 -13.28 34.09 -4.60
CA MET A 110 -12.14 33.19 -4.73
C MET A 110 -12.31 31.89 -3.94
N GLN A 111 -12.74 31.99 -2.68
CA GLN A 111 -12.93 30.85 -1.80
C GLN A 111 -14.09 29.96 -2.29
N THR A 112 -15.18 30.55 -2.79
CA THR A 112 -16.30 29.78 -3.35
C THR A 112 -15.88 29.02 -4.60
N ARG A 113 -15.04 29.62 -5.46
CA ARG A 113 -14.46 28.93 -6.64
C ARG A 113 -13.63 27.71 -6.23
N GLN A 114 -12.71 27.90 -5.29
CA GLN A 114 -11.86 26.82 -4.79
C GLN A 114 -12.66 25.71 -4.11
N ALA A 115 -13.65 26.07 -3.28
CA ALA A 115 -14.53 25.10 -2.63
C ALA A 115 -15.36 24.32 -3.66
N ALA A 116 -15.85 24.96 -4.71
CA ALA A 116 -16.58 24.29 -5.78
C ALA A 116 -15.68 23.29 -6.56
N VAL A 117 -14.43 23.67 -6.87
CA VAL A 117 -13.45 22.75 -7.49
C VAL A 117 -13.17 21.55 -6.59
N ALA A 118 -12.99 21.79 -5.28
CA ALA A 118 -12.80 20.72 -4.32
C ALA A 118 -14.02 19.78 -4.26
N LEU A 119 -15.23 20.32 -4.06
CA LEU A 119 -16.47 19.55 -3.98
C LEU A 119 -16.76 18.75 -5.26
N PHE A 120 -16.37 19.26 -6.42
CA PHE A 120 -16.48 18.54 -7.69
C PHE A 120 -15.66 17.23 -7.71
N GLY A 121 -14.54 17.17 -6.98
CA GLY A 121 -13.74 15.95 -6.84
C GLY A 121 -14.38 14.87 -5.95
N TYR A 122 -15.49 15.16 -5.27
CA TYR A 122 -16.10 14.30 -4.25
C TYR A 122 -17.61 14.16 -4.41
N VAL A 123 -18.14 14.13 -5.64
CA VAL A 123 -19.59 14.09 -5.89
C VAL A 123 -20.23 12.83 -5.28
N ASP A 124 -21.03 13.05 -4.25
CA ASP A 124 -21.81 12.04 -3.54
C ASP A 124 -23.13 12.66 -3.01
N PRO A 125 -24.05 11.90 -2.39
CA PRO A 125 -25.30 12.45 -1.87
C PRO A 125 -25.15 13.59 -0.84
N VAL A 126 -24.02 13.70 -0.15
CA VAL A 126 -23.72 14.72 0.85
C VAL A 126 -23.17 15.99 0.20
N THR A 127 -22.21 15.86 -0.73
CA THR A 127 -21.53 17.01 -1.36
C THR A 127 -22.30 17.62 -2.52
N THR A 128 -23.10 16.82 -3.24
CA THR A 128 -23.83 17.25 -4.45
C THR A 128 -24.74 18.47 -4.21
N PRO A 129 -25.55 18.53 -3.14
CA PRO A 129 -26.37 19.71 -2.87
C PRO A 129 -25.54 20.97 -2.62
N ALA A 130 -24.43 20.85 -1.89
CA ALA A 130 -23.55 21.98 -1.59
C ALA A 130 -22.84 22.50 -2.85
N LEU A 131 -22.32 21.58 -3.67
CA LEU A 131 -21.72 21.91 -4.97
C LEU A 131 -22.71 22.65 -5.87
N GLY A 132 -23.94 22.15 -5.99
CA GLY A 132 -24.97 22.77 -6.82
C GLY A 132 -25.29 24.21 -6.42
N ARG A 133 -25.36 24.49 -5.11
CA ARG A 133 -25.55 25.86 -4.60
C ARG A 133 -24.36 26.76 -4.87
N ALA A 134 -23.13 26.27 -4.67
CA ALA A 134 -21.92 27.03 -4.94
C ALA A 134 -21.80 27.39 -6.43
N VAL A 135 -22.05 26.43 -7.32
CA VAL A 135 -22.04 26.67 -8.78
C VAL A 135 -23.14 27.66 -9.19
N ALA A 136 -24.35 27.55 -8.61
CA ALA A 136 -25.43 28.49 -8.89
C ALA A 136 -25.11 29.92 -8.42
N TRP A 137 -24.40 30.07 -7.30
CA TRP A 137 -23.92 31.37 -6.83
C TRP A 137 -22.83 31.93 -7.75
N LEU A 138 -21.83 31.11 -8.11
CA LEU A 138 -20.76 31.48 -9.04
C LEU A 138 -21.29 31.96 -10.39
N ALA A 139 -22.31 31.29 -10.92
CA ALA A 139 -22.95 31.70 -12.17
C ALA A 139 -23.58 33.10 -12.09
N LYS A 140 -24.13 33.49 -10.93
CA LYS A 140 -24.66 34.86 -10.71
C LYS A 140 -23.55 35.91 -10.66
N GLU A 141 -22.38 35.53 -10.16
CA GLU A 141 -21.16 36.35 -10.15
C GLU A 141 -20.41 36.35 -11.50
N GLY A 142 -20.99 35.77 -12.55
CA GLY A 142 -20.42 35.75 -13.89
C GLY A 142 -19.31 34.72 -14.09
N VAL A 143 -19.21 33.72 -13.20
CA VAL A 143 -18.24 32.61 -13.30
C VAL A 143 -18.93 31.39 -13.90
N SER A 144 -18.57 31.05 -15.15
CA SER A 144 -19.09 29.86 -15.86
C SER A 144 -18.35 28.57 -15.49
N ASP A 145 -17.04 28.66 -15.28
CA ASP A 145 -16.20 27.56 -14.82
C ASP A 145 -15.59 27.93 -13.45
N PRO A 146 -15.92 27.18 -12.38
CA PRO A 146 -15.32 27.39 -11.05
C PRO A 146 -13.80 27.36 -11.05
N SER A 147 -13.19 26.60 -11.95
CA SER A 147 -11.75 26.39 -12.01
C SER A 147 -10.97 27.55 -12.64
N ASP A 148 -11.57 28.32 -13.57
CA ASP A 148 -10.94 29.40 -14.35
C ASP A 148 -9.98 30.31 -13.57
N GLY A 149 -10.31 31.49 -13.05
CA GLY A 149 -9.32 32.37 -12.38
C GLY A 149 -8.76 31.86 -11.03
N THR A 150 -8.71 30.55 -10.76
CA THR A 150 -8.20 30.03 -9.50
C THR A 150 -6.66 30.02 -9.47
N PRO A 151 -6.04 30.25 -8.30
CA PRO A 151 -4.58 30.17 -8.15
C PRO A 151 -4.07 28.72 -8.11
N LEU A 152 -4.94 27.71 -8.16
CA LEU A 152 -4.54 26.31 -8.27
C LEU A 152 -4.45 25.92 -9.75
N PRO A 153 -3.51 25.05 -10.11
CA PRO A 153 -3.59 24.32 -11.36
C PRO A 153 -4.95 23.64 -11.44
N ASN A 154 -5.66 23.78 -12.55
CA ASN A 154 -6.89 23.05 -12.78
C ASN A 154 -6.55 21.64 -13.28
N PRO A 155 -6.78 20.57 -12.48
CA PRO A 155 -6.44 19.22 -12.88
C PRO A 155 -7.51 18.58 -13.80
N TRP A 156 -8.63 19.28 -14.04
CA TRP A 156 -9.81 18.77 -14.75
C TRP A 156 -9.97 19.35 -16.17
N VAL A 157 -9.15 20.32 -16.57
CA VAL A 157 -9.08 20.83 -17.96
C VAL A 157 -8.00 20.07 -18.75
N ASP A 158 -8.14 20.07 -20.09
CA ASP A 158 -7.28 19.32 -21.00
C ASP A 158 -5.79 19.66 -20.77
N ARG A 159 -4.98 18.60 -20.64
CA ARG A 159 -3.57 18.66 -20.18
C ARG A 159 -2.65 19.44 -21.10
N GLY A 160 -3.11 19.79 -22.30
CA GLY A 160 -2.36 20.55 -23.31
C GLY A 160 -1.99 21.97 -22.88
N ASP A 161 -2.74 22.58 -21.96
CA ASP A 161 -2.53 23.99 -21.59
C ASP A 161 -1.53 24.17 -20.42
N PHE A 162 -1.30 23.14 -19.60
CA PHE A 162 -0.41 23.23 -18.44
C PHE A 162 1.05 22.85 -18.75
N MET A 163 1.27 21.92 -19.69
CA MET A 163 2.60 21.45 -20.11
C MET A 163 2.60 21.05 -21.60
N GLU A 164 3.47 21.64 -22.41
CA GLU A 164 3.49 21.42 -23.86
C GLU A 164 4.27 20.15 -24.27
N SER A 165 5.06 19.56 -23.36
CA SER A 165 5.81 18.32 -23.64
C SER A 165 6.18 17.51 -22.40
N LYS A 166 6.45 16.21 -22.59
CA LYS A 166 6.99 15.31 -21.56
C LYS A 166 8.33 15.81 -20.97
N ALA A 167 9.15 16.50 -21.76
CA ALA A 167 10.42 17.07 -21.30
C ALA A 167 10.19 18.27 -20.36
N GLN A 168 9.26 19.17 -20.69
CA GLN A 168 8.87 20.28 -19.81
C GLN A 168 8.29 19.76 -18.49
N ALA A 169 7.40 18.76 -18.55
CA ALA A 169 6.85 18.12 -17.35
C ALA A 169 7.94 17.49 -16.47
N ALA A 170 8.98 16.88 -17.08
CA ALA A 170 10.07 16.26 -16.33
C ALA A 170 10.93 17.31 -15.63
N ALA A 171 11.26 18.40 -16.34
CA ALA A 171 11.99 19.53 -15.78
C ALA A 171 11.21 20.20 -14.64
N TRP A 172 9.89 20.37 -14.79
CA TRP A 172 9.01 20.91 -13.76
C TRP A 172 8.99 20.03 -12.51
N ALA A 173 8.67 18.73 -12.68
CA ALA A 173 8.62 17.78 -11.57
C ALA A 173 9.95 17.68 -10.81
N THR A 174 11.07 17.62 -11.54
CA THR A 174 12.42 17.59 -10.95
C THR A 174 12.72 18.87 -10.14
N SER A 175 12.44 20.05 -10.73
CA SER A 175 12.60 21.35 -10.06
C SER A 175 11.74 21.47 -8.81
N LEU A 176 10.52 20.95 -8.86
CA LEU A 176 9.58 20.97 -7.73
C LEU A 176 10.06 20.04 -6.61
N LEU A 177 10.46 18.80 -6.92
CA LEU A 177 10.99 17.84 -5.96
C LEU A 177 12.28 18.34 -5.28
N ALA A 178 13.15 19.03 -6.02
CA ALA A 178 14.38 19.61 -5.47
C ALA A 178 14.12 20.68 -4.38
N LYS A 179 12.95 21.31 -4.37
CA LYS A 179 12.54 22.32 -3.37
C LYS A 179 11.81 21.70 -2.17
N ARG A 180 11.49 20.41 -2.20
CA ARG A 180 10.75 19.74 -1.14
C ARG A 180 11.63 19.56 0.10
N ARG A 181 11.07 19.83 1.27
CA ARG A 181 11.72 19.54 2.55
C ARG A 181 11.73 18.03 2.83
N SER A 182 12.60 17.58 3.73
CA SER A 182 12.76 16.16 4.08
C SER A 182 11.51 15.51 4.70
N ASN A 183 10.63 16.32 5.31
CA ASN A 183 9.35 15.87 5.85
C ASN A 183 8.22 15.77 4.80
N GLY A 184 8.51 16.07 3.53
CA GLY A 184 7.53 16.00 2.44
C GLY A 184 6.79 17.31 2.14
N SER A 185 7.07 18.41 2.86
CA SER A 185 6.37 19.69 2.67
C SER A 185 7.12 20.68 1.78
N TRP A 186 6.41 21.67 1.23
CA TRP A 186 6.97 22.84 0.54
C TRP A 186 6.74 24.12 1.34
N SER A 187 7.66 25.07 1.23
CA SER A 187 7.51 26.39 1.81
C SER A 187 6.69 27.30 0.89
N GLY A 188 5.61 27.90 1.42
CA GLY A 188 4.87 28.97 0.73
C GLY A 188 5.35 30.38 1.12
N PRO A 189 4.95 31.43 0.37
CA PRO A 189 5.05 32.80 0.86
C PRO A 189 4.33 32.92 2.22
N TYR A 190 4.94 33.64 3.16
CA TYR A 190 4.34 33.92 4.49
C TYR A 190 3.87 32.67 5.26
N SER A 191 4.62 31.57 5.22
CA SER A 191 4.34 30.29 5.94
C SER A 191 3.10 29.51 5.49
N GLN A 192 2.61 29.72 4.26
CA GLN A 192 1.54 28.92 3.64
C GLN A 192 2.05 27.54 3.16
N ASP A 193 2.62 26.76 4.07
CA ASP A 193 3.21 25.46 3.75
C ASP A 193 2.15 24.45 3.29
N VAL A 194 0.93 24.53 3.84
CA VAL A 194 -0.21 23.68 3.45
C VAL A 194 -0.58 23.91 2.00
N TRP A 195 -0.84 25.16 1.63
CA TRP A 195 -1.16 25.55 0.26
C TRP A 195 -0.07 25.12 -0.73
N ALA A 196 1.18 25.48 -0.45
CA ALA A 196 2.30 25.19 -1.33
C ALA A 196 2.50 23.68 -1.53
N THR A 197 2.30 22.90 -0.47
CA THR A 197 2.40 21.43 -0.55
C THR A 197 1.24 20.83 -1.35
N ALA A 198 0.01 21.30 -1.14
CA ALA A 198 -1.15 20.83 -1.91
C ALA A 198 -1.03 21.16 -3.40
N ALA A 199 -0.63 22.39 -3.74
CA ALA A 199 -0.35 22.79 -5.12
C ALA A 199 0.75 21.94 -5.76
N ALA A 200 1.84 21.68 -5.02
CA ALA A 200 2.91 20.81 -5.51
C ALA A 200 2.41 19.37 -5.76
N VAL A 201 1.57 18.82 -4.87
CA VAL A 201 0.95 17.50 -5.07
C VAL A 201 0.08 17.47 -6.33
N ILE A 202 -0.71 18.51 -6.58
CA ILE A 202 -1.55 18.61 -7.79
C ILE A 202 -0.66 18.60 -9.04
N ASP A 203 0.38 19.44 -9.08
CA ASP A 203 1.32 19.52 -10.21
C ASP A 203 2.01 18.18 -10.51
N LEU A 204 2.52 17.52 -9.46
CA LEU A 204 3.17 16.22 -9.60
C LEU A 204 2.17 15.15 -10.05
N SER A 205 0.92 15.22 -9.59
CA SER A 205 -0.15 14.30 -9.99
C SER A 205 -0.54 14.48 -11.45
N ILE A 206 -0.58 15.72 -11.96
CA ILE A 206 -0.77 16.04 -13.39
C ILE A 206 0.37 15.48 -14.24
N CYS A 207 1.62 15.57 -13.74
CA CYS A 207 2.82 15.06 -14.40
C CYS A 207 2.90 13.53 -14.43
N ARG A 208 2.44 12.84 -13.38
CA ARG A 208 2.63 11.39 -13.17
C ARG A 208 2.26 10.50 -14.37
N PRO A 209 1.12 10.68 -15.07
CA PRO A 209 0.76 9.84 -16.20
C PRO A 209 1.78 9.87 -17.35
N LEU A 210 2.56 10.94 -17.50
CA LEU A 210 3.60 11.07 -18.53
C LEU A 210 4.83 10.19 -18.24
N PHE A 211 5.03 9.81 -16.97
CA PHE A 211 6.18 9.04 -16.47
C PHE A 211 5.81 7.64 -15.98
N ALA A 212 4.52 7.28 -16.01
CA ALA A 212 4.10 5.92 -15.74
C ALA A 212 4.83 4.98 -16.70
N ALA A 213 5.43 3.91 -16.16
CA ALA A 213 6.09 2.91 -16.97
C ALA A 213 5.08 2.38 -18.02
N PRO A 214 5.48 2.25 -19.30
CA PRO A 214 4.61 1.63 -20.29
C PRO A 214 4.18 0.26 -19.76
N SER A 215 2.90 -0.05 -19.88
CA SER A 215 2.39 -1.40 -19.63
C SER A 215 3.17 -2.34 -20.54
N VAL A 216 4.11 -3.10 -19.97
CA VAL A 216 4.83 -4.13 -20.70
C VAL A 216 3.76 -5.14 -21.13
N THR A 217 3.59 -5.34 -22.43
CA THR A 217 2.76 -6.45 -22.92
C THR A 217 3.36 -7.71 -22.32
N PRO A 218 2.66 -8.41 -21.41
CA PRO A 218 3.23 -9.56 -20.74
C PRO A 218 3.58 -10.59 -21.81
N SER A 219 4.80 -11.15 -21.76
CA SER A 219 5.06 -12.41 -22.45
C SER A 219 4.09 -13.46 -21.89
N GLY A 220 3.69 -14.44 -22.70
CA GLY A 220 2.84 -15.53 -22.21
C GLY A 220 3.46 -16.16 -20.95
N ALA A 221 2.62 -16.43 -19.94
CA ALA A 221 3.07 -17.09 -18.73
C ALA A 221 3.52 -18.53 -19.04
N THR A 222 4.61 -18.96 -18.41
CA THR A 222 5.08 -20.35 -18.50
C THR A 222 4.42 -21.16 -17.39
N PRO A 223 3.79 -22.32 -17.66
CA PRO A 223 3.30 -23.19 -16.61
C PRO A 223 4.39 -23.52 -15.59
N LEU A 224 4.02 -23.56 -14.31
CA LEU A 224 4.95 -23.95 -13.27
C LEU A 224 5.43 -25.40 -13.45
N PRO A 225 6.62 -25.76 -12.94
CA PRO A 225 7.06 -27.14 -12.89
C PRO A 225 6.04 -28.02 -12.17
N ALA A 226 5.86 -29.26 -12.66
CA ALA A 226 5.02 -30.24 -12.00
C ALA A 226 5.48 -30.50 -10.56
N ILE A 227 4.53 -30.78 -9.67
CA ILE A 227 4.80 -31.10 -8.26
C ILE A 227 5.65 -32.38 -8.21
N ALA A 228 6.80 -32.29 -7.55
CA ALA A 228 7.67 -33.44 -7.31
C ALA A 228 7.26 -34.17 -6.03
N GLY A 229 7.32 -35.50 -6.02
CA GLY A 229 7.28 -36.25 -4.76
C GLY A 229 8.59 -36.00 -4.00
N VAL A 230 8.51 -35.41 -2.81
CA VAL A 230 9.66 -35.07 -1.97
C VAL A 230 9.50 -35.67 -0.58
N ASP A 231 10.59 -36.14 0.00
CA ASP A 231 10.65 -36.53 1.40
C ASP A 231 11.17 -35.37 2.27
N THR A 232 11.12 -35.56 3.59
CA THR A 232 11.55 -34.57 4.57
C THR A 232 13.04 -34.19 4.41
N GLU A 233 13.90 -35.11 3.95
CA GLU A 233 15.32 -34.83 3.74
C GLU A 233 15.53 -33.91 2.53
N ALA A 234 14.83 -34.16 1.42
CA ALA A 234 14.85 -33.30 0.25
C ALA A 234 14.34 -31.88 0.57
N VAL A 235 13.34 -31.75 1.44
CA VAL A 235 12.86 -30.44 1.93
C VAL A 235 13.96 -29.73 2.72
N ARG A 236 14.59 -30.41 3.69
CA ARG A 236 15.69 -29.84 4.48
C ARG A 236 16.86 -29.39 3.61
N ASP A 237 17.24 -30.21 2.63
CA ASP A 237 18.28 -29.89 1.66
C ASP A 237 17.93 -28.66 0.82
N SER A 238 16.67 -28.54 0.40
CA SER A 238 16.18 -27.38 -0.33
C SER A 238 16.25 -26.12 0.52
N MET A 239 15.84 -26.21 1.79
CA MET A 239 15.95 -25.09 2.75
C MET A 239 17.41 -24.67 2.97
N HIS A 240 18.33 -25.63 3.12
CA HIS A 240 19.75 -25.34 3.28
C HIS A 240 20.33 -24.61 2.06
N LYS A 241 19.96 -25.00 0.85
CA LYS A 241 20.39 -24.32 -0.40
C LYS A 241 19.87 -22.88 -0.45
N GLY A 242 18.60 -22.66 -0.10
CA GLY A 242 18.00 -21.32 -0.01
C GLY A 242 18.69 -20.45 1.05
N ALA A 243 18.95 -21.00 2.22
CA ALA A 243 19.66 -20.29 3.28
C ALA A 243 21.08 -19.88 2.84
N ARG A 244 21.79 -20.77 2.14
CA ARG A 244 23.12 -20.48 1.58
C ARG A 244 23.08 -19.34 0.57
N PHE A 245 22.08 -19.30 -0.30
CA PHE A 245 21.85 -18.18 -1.21
C PHE A 245 21.64 -16.85 -0.44
N LEU A 246 20.80 -16.85 0.60
CA LEU A 246 20.55 -15.65 1.40
C LEU A 246 21.82 -15.14 2.10
N LEU A 247 22.64 -16.04 2.65
CA LEU A 247 23.92 -15.68 3.25
C LEU A 247 24.87 -15.00 2.25
N LEU A 248 24.95 -15.52 1.02
CA LEU A 248 25.80 -14.96 -0.05
C LEU A 248 25.35 -13.57 -0.53
N THR A 249 24.09 -13.22 -0.32
CA THR A 249 23.51 -11.94 -0.72
C THR A 249 23.46 -10.91 0.41
N SER A 250 23.93 -11.26 1.61
CA SER A 250 23.93 -10.32 2.74
C SER A 250 25.11 -9.36 2.69
N GLU A 251 24.86 -8.09 3.05
CA GLU A 251 25.88 -7.09 3.35
C GLU A 251 25.97 -6.90 4.88
N GLY A 252 26.88 -7.62 5.53
CA GLY A 252 27.06 -7.56 6.99
C GLY A 252 25.84 -8.06 7.78
N GLY A 253 25.21 -9.14 7.30
CA GLY A 253 24.04 -9.76 7.93
C GLY A 253 22.72 -9.01 7.66
N ARG A 254 22.68 -8.18 6.60
CA ARG A 254 21.56 -7.29 6.26
C ARG A 254 21.26 -7.35 4.78
N TRP A 255 20.00 -7.07 4.42
CA TRP A 255 19.53 -7.10 3.03
C TRP A 255 18.78 -5.82 2.68
N GLY A 256 18.89 -5.40 1.42
CA GLY A 256 18.28 -4.18 0.90
C GLY A 256 18.83 -3.86 -0.48
N ALA A 257 18.65 -2.63 -0.94
CA ALA A 257 19.37 -2.15 -2.12
C ALA A 257 20.88 -2.03 -1.77
N PRO A 258 21.79 -2.10 -2.75
CA PRO A 258 23.23 -2.00 -2.48
C PRO A 258 23.58 -0.77 -1.63
N GLY A 259 24.24 -0.98 -0.49
CA GLY A 259 24.58 0.09 0.47
C GLY A 259 23.40 0.69 1.25
N GLN A 260 22.19 0.16 1.09
CA GLN A 260 20.95 0.61 1.74
C GLN A 260 20.20 -0.58 2.33
N ALA A 261 20.63 -1.05 3.49
CA ALA A 261 19.94 -2.10 4.23
C ALA A 261 18.49 -1.69 4.54
N ASP A 262 17.55 -2.62 4.35
CA ASP A 262 16.12 -2.46 4.62
C ASP A 262 15.69 -3.35 5.81
N ALA A 263 15.09 -2.74 6.82
CA ALA A 263 14.68 -3.44 8.04
C ALA A 263 13.60 -4.50 7.79
N GLY A 264 12.67 -4.26 6.85
CA GLY A 264 11.58 -5.19 6.55
C GLY A 264 12.09 -6.43 5.84
N LEU A 265 12.86 -6.24 4.77
CA LEU A 265 13.49 -7.34 4.02
C LEU A 265 14.45 -8.12 4.92
N THR A 266 15.25 -7.44 5.74
CA THR A 266 16.14 -8.12 6.69
C THR A 266 15.36 -8.94 7.70
N ALA A 267 14.27 -8.40 8.28
CA ALA A 267 13.45 -9.16 9.23
C ALA A 267 12.82 -10.41 8.59
N MET A 268 12.30 -10.30 7.36
CA MET A 268 11.78 -11.43 6.59
C MET A 268 12.84 -12.50 6.33
N VAL A 269 14.05 -12.08 5.93
CA VAL A 269 15.17 -13.01 5.72
C VAL A 269 15.57 -13.69 7.03
N ILE A 270 15.69 -12.95 8.12
CA ILE A 270 16.07 -13.52 9.43
C ILE A 270 15.01 -14.50 9.94
N ALA A 271 13.72 -14.19 9.82
CA ALA A 271 12.65 -15.15 10.13
C ALA A 271 12.75 -16.41 9.24
N SER A 272 13.06 -16.24 7.96
CA SER A 272 13.22 -17.37 7.03
C SER A 272 14.43 -18.26 7.34
N LEU A 273 15.53 -17.68 7.85
CA LEU A 273 16.70 -18.42 8.32
C LEU A 273 16.41 -19.16 9.63
N GLN A 274 15.57 -18.57 10.50
CA GLN A 274 15.06 -19.25 11.70
C GLN A 274 14.17 -20.45 11.36
N ALA A 275 13.48 -20.46 10.21
CA ALA A 275 12.72 -21.64 9.76
C ALA A 275 13.60 -22.84 9.36
N VAL A 276 14.91 -22.63 9.09
CA VAL A 276 15.83 -23.73 8.79
C VAL A 276 15.97 -24.64 10.01
N PRO A 277 15.79 -25.97 9.88
CA PRO A 277 15.82 -26.89 11.02
C PRO A 277 17.13 -26.89 11.81
N THR A 278 17.02 -27.12 13.11
CA THR A 278 18.17 -27.27 14.01
C THR A 278 18.76 -28.69 13.96
N PRO A 279 20.08 -28.87 14.15
CA PRO A 279 21.08 -27.83 14.39
C PRO A 279 21.42 -27.06 13.11
N ARG A 280 21.41 -25.72 13.21
CA ARG A 280 21.79 -24.85 12.09
C ARG A 280 23.32 -24.73 12.03
N PRO A 281 23.92 -24.62 10.84
CA PRO A 281 25.32 -24.24 10.70
C PRO A 281 25.67 -22.94 11.46
N ASP A 282 26.84 -22.89 12.11
CA ASP A 282 27.27 -21.77 12.96
C ASP A 282 27.24 -20.41 12.26
N ASP A 283 27.55 -20.38 10.96
CA ASP A 283 27.54 -19.15 10.18
C ASP A 283 26.12 -18.63 9.89
N ILE A 284 25.15 -19.54 9.71
CA ILE A 284 23.74 -19.18 9.63
C ILE A 284 23.25 -18.66 10.98
N GLN A 285 23.59 -19.35 12.08
CA GLN A 285 23.18 -18.91 13.42
C GLN A 285 23.76 -17.54 13.77
N LYS A 286 25.03 -17.30 13.45
CA LYS A 286 25.67 -15.99 13.65
C LYS A 286 24.95 -14.87 12.90
N VAL A 287 24.56 -15.11 11.64
CA VAL A 287 23.84 -14.12 10.84
C VAL A 287 22.45 -13.84 11.43
N ILE A 288 21.75 -14.85 11.94
CA ILE A 288 20.49 -14.69 12.67
C ILE A 288 20.69 -13.75 13.86
N ASP A 289 21.67 -14.04 14.72
CA ASP A 289 21.91 -13.28 15.95
C ASP A 289 22.26 -11.80 15.64
N GLU A 290 23.13 -11.55 14.67
CA GLU A 290 23.51 -10.20 14.23
C GLU A 290 22.33 -9.43 13.62
N GLY A 291 21.51 -10.10 12.80
CA GLY A 291 20.34 -9.51 12.17
C GLY A 291 19.24 -9.15 13.17
N LEU A 292 18.95 -10.04 14.13
CA LEU A 292 18.00 -9.78 15.23
C LEU A 292 18.43 -8.57 16.07
N GLN A 293 19.72 -8.48 16.40
CA GLN A 293 20.25 -7.33 17.14
C GLN A 293 20.12 -6.03 16.33
N TRP A 294 20.38 -6.07 15.02
CA TRP A 294 20.28 -4.91 14.16
C TRP A 294 18.83 -4.42 14.03
N ILE A 295 17.86 -5.29 13.71
CA ILE A 295 16.45 -4.87 13.59
C ILE A 295 15.89 -4.33 14.92
N ALA A 296 16.28 -4.92 16.06
CA ALA A 296 15.90 -4.41 17.38
C ALA A 296 16.44 -2.98 17.62
N SER A 297 17.64 -2.67 17.13
CA SER A 297 18.24 -1.34 17.26
C SER A 297 17.55 -0.25 16.43
N MET A 298 16.69 -0.63 15.48
CA MET A 298 15.94 0.30 14.62
C MET A 298 14.65 0.82 15.27
N GLN A 299 14.37 0.42 16.52
CA GLN A 299 13.18 0.87 17.23
C GLN A 299 13.18 2.38 17.45
N ARG A 300 12.04 3.00 17.15
CA ARG A 300 11.79 4.43 17.26
C ARG A 300 11.20 4.80 18.61
N LYS A 301 11.09 6.11 18.87
CA LYS A 301 10.60 6.64 20.15
C LYS A 301 9.17 6.18 20.47
N ASP A 302 8.32 6.07 19.45
CA ASP A 302 6.93 5.60 19.53
C ASP A 302 6.78 4.07 19.65
N GLY A 303 7.89 3.32 19.56
CA GLY A 303 7.90 1.85 19.66
C GLY A 303 7.91 1.12 18.32
N SER A 304 7.59 1.82 17.22
CA SER A 304 7.67 1.25 15.87
C SER A 304 9.11 0.89 15.47
N ILE A 305 9.27 -0.03 14.52
CA ILE A 305 10.58 -0.46 14.01
C ILE A 305 10.56 -0.28 12.50
N HIS A 306 11.23 0.76 11.98
CA HIS A 306 11.32 1.02 10.53
C HIS A 306 12.32 2.14 10.20
N GLN A 307 12.62 2.27 8.90
CA GLN A 307 13.47 3.35 8.34
C GLN A 307 12.71 4.51 7.69
N GLY A 308 11.37 4.51 7.74
CA GLY A 308 10.54 5.69 7.42
C GLY A 308 9.39 5.44 6.45
N ARG A 309 9.25 4.20 5.97
CA ARG A 309 8.19 3.73 5.07
C ARG A 309 7.63 2.42 5.60
N LEU A 310 6.40 2.09 5.22
CA LEU A 310 5.73 0.82 5.52
C LEU A 310 5.82 0.43 7.01
N ALA A 311 5.61 1.41 7.90
CA ALA A 311 5.88 1.29 9.32
C ALA A 311 5.15 0.09 9.96
N ASN A 312 3.90 -0.19 9.58
CA ASN A 312 3.21 -1.39 10.03
C ASN A 312 3.91 -2.68 9.57
N TYR A 313 4.08 -2.82 8.26
CA TYR A 313 4.62 -4.03 7.64
C TYR A 313 6.00 -4.36 8.21
N VAL A 314 6.89 -3.36 8.27
CA VAL A 314 8.24 -3.53 8.80
C VAL A 314 8.21 -3.85 10.30
N THR A 315 7.40 -3.14 11.09
CA THR A 315 7.30 -3.41 12.53
C THR A 315 6.78 -4.83 12.79
N SER A 316 5.74 -5.24 12.06
CA SER A 316 5.16 -6.58 12.16
C SER A 316 6.17 -7.66 11.80
N SER A 317 6.85 -7.55 10.65
CA SER A 317 7.93 -8.48 10.26
C SER A 317 9.05 -8.54 11.31
N CYS A 318 9.46 -7.40 11.88
CA CYS A 318 10.45 -7.37 12.95
C CYS A 318 9.97 -8.08 14.22
N VAL A 319 8.72 -7.86 14.64
CA VAL A 319 8.15 -8.57 15.81
C VAL A 319 8.14 -10.07 15.58
N LEU A 320 7.70 -10.54 14.41
CA LEU A 320 7.67 -11.97 14.07
C LEU A 320 9.08 -12.59 14.09
N ALA A 321 10.09 -11.89 13.59
CA ALA A 321 11.47 -12.35 13.64
C ALA A 321 12.01 -12.39 15.08
N LEU A 322 11.76 -11.35 15.87
CA LEU A 322 12.25 -11.23 17.26
C LEU A 322 11.56 -12.22 18.21
N ALA A 323 10.26 -12.47 18.02
CA ALA A 323 9.47 -13.38 18.86
C ALA A 323 9.89 -14.85 18.73
N GLN A 324 10.56 -15.22 17.63
CA GLN A 324 11.11 -16.57 17.43
C GLN A 324 12.44 -16.82 18.13
N SER A 325 13.09 -15.77 18.66
CA SER A 325 14.34 -15.92 19.39
C SER A 325 14.14 -16.56 20.77
N GLU A 326 15.12 -17.35 21.22
CA GLU A 326 15.03 -18.00 22.53
C GLU A 326 15.20 -16.97 23.69
N GLY A 327 14.33 -17.07 24.69
CA GLY A 327 14.39 -16.28 25.92
C GLY A 327 13.76 -14.89 25.84
N GLU A 328 14.07 -14.04 26.83
CA GLU A 328 13.43 -12.72 26.99
C GLU A 328 14.26 -11.55 26.42
N THR A 329 15.30 -11.84 25.64
CA THR A 329 16.30 -10.85 25.15
C THR A 329 15.65 -9.63 24.51
N TYR A 330 14.61 -9.83 23.70
CA TYR A 330 13.91 -8.75 22.98
C TYR A 330 12.53 -8.42 23.55
N ALA A 331 12.14 -8.95 24.70
CA ALA A 331 10.80 -8.80 25.27
C ALA A 331 10.37 -7.32 25.40
N LYS A 332 11.28 -6.43 25.82
CA LYS A 332 11.01 -4.98 25.91
C LYS A 332 10.82 -4.31 24.55
N VAL A 333 11.58 -4.73 23.54
CA VAL A 333 11.47 -4.21 22.17
C VAL A 333 10.12 -4.64 21.59
N ILE A 334 9.80 -5.92 21.73
CA ILE A 334 8.53 -6.52 21.29
C ILE A 334 7.34 -5.82 21.96
N LYS A 335 7.35 -5.64 23.29
CA LYS A 335 6.22 -5.01 24.01
C LYS A 335 5.96 -3.56 23.56
N ARG A 336 7.00 -2.80 23.24
CA ARG A 336 6.86 -1.43 22.70
C ARG A 336 6.32 -1.44 21.28
N ALA A 337 6.77 -2.37 20.43
CA ALA A 337 6.25 -2.55 19.08
C ALA A 337 4.79 -3.00 19.08
N GLN A 338 4.39 -3.88 20.00
CA GLN A 338 3.00 -4.27 20.24
C GLN A 338 2.12 -3.05 20.51
N GLY A 339 2.55 -2.16 21.42
CA GLY A 339 1.81 -0.92 21.71
C GLY A 339 1.65 -0.01 20.49
N PHE A 340 2.67 0.08 19.64
CA PHE A 340 2.57 0.81 18.37
C PHE A 340 1.54 0.18 17.43
N LEU A 341 1.56 -1.14 17.25
CA LEU A 341 0.64 -1.85 16.35
C LEU A 341 -0.82 -1.72 16.80
N VAL A 342 -1.09 -1.81 18.11
CA VAL A 342 -2.42 -1.58 18.68
C VAL A 342 -2.92 -0.16 18.38
N ASN A 343 -2.05 0.84 18.59
CA ASN A 343 -2.41 2.25 18.37
C ASN A 343 -2.54 2.62 16.88
N LEU A 344 -2.16 1.74 15.96
CA LEU A 344 -2.29 2.01 14.53
C LEU A 344 -3.66 1.62 13.97
N GLN A 345 -4.44 0.86 14.73
CA GLN A 345 -5.75 0.38 14.28
C GLN A 345 -6.73 1.54 14.08
N ALA A 346 -7.45 1.52 12.96
CA ALA A 346 -8.48 2.51 12.67
C ALA A 346 -9.63 2.38 13.67
N ASP A 347 -9.67 3.29 14.65
CA ASP A 347 -10.70 3.32 15.69
C ASP A 347 -11.15 4.75 16.01
N GLU A 348 -11.93 4.92 17.08
CA GLU A 348 -12.44 6.23 17.47
C GLU A 348 -11.35 7.24 17.83
N GLY A 349 -10.18 6.78 18.30
CA GLY A 349 -9.02 7.63 18.58
C GLY A 349 -8.45 8.25 17.30
N GLU A 350 -8.55 7.53 16.19
CA GLU A 350 -8.16 7.97 14.84
C GLU A 350 -9.33 8.62 14.06
N GLY A 351 -10.49 8.80 14.73
CA GLY A 351 -11.68 9.43 14.16
C GLY A 351 -12.57 8.50 13.33
N TYR A 352 -12.30 7.20 13.31
CA TYR A 352 -13.11 6.20 12.62
C TYR A 352 -14.21 5.70 13.54
N SER A 353 -15.47 5.95 13.18
CA SER A 353 -16.63 5.38 13.89
C SER A 353 -16.82 3.90 13.56
N ALA A 354 -17.52 3.15 14.41
CA ALA A 354 -17.74 1.71 14.24
C ALA A 354 -18.45 1.33 12.92
N ASP A 355 -19.24 2.22 12.34
CA ASP A 355 -19.92 2.08 11.05
C ASP A 355 -19.02 2.44 9.85
N HIS A 356 -17.85 3.04 10.07
CA HIS A 356 -16.94 3.39 8.99
C HIS A 356 -16.35 2.13 8.34
N PRO A 357 -16.30 2.02 6.99
CA PRO A 357 -15.80 0.84 6.28
C PRO A 357 -14.46 0.29 6.79
N PHE A 358 -13.55 1.19 7.14
CA PHE A 358 -12.20 0.87 7.60
C PHE A 358 -12.03 0.63 9.10
N TYR A 359 -13.08 0.78 9.91
CA TYR A 359 -13.01 0.55 11.35
C TYR A 359 -12.45 -0.85 11.67
N GLY A 360 -11.45 -0.89 12.55
CA GLY A 360 -10.73 -2.08 12.96
C GLY A 360 -9.61 -2.55 12.04
N GLY A 361 -9.45 -1.93 10.88
CA GLY A 361 -8.36 -2.25 9.95
C GLY A 361 -7.03 -1.65 10.37
N ILE A 362 -5.93 -2.23 9.86
CA ILE A 362 -4.57 -1.67 9.97
C ILE A 362 -3.99 -1.54 8.56
N GLY A 363 -3.50 -0.34 8.23
CA GLY A 363 -2.80 -0.03 6.97
C GLY A 363 -1.28 0.01 7.12
N TYR A 364 -0.58 0.76 6.27
CA TYR A 364 0.90 0.81 6.25
C TYR A 364 1.58 1.62 7.36
N GLY A 365 0.85 2.24 8.30
CA GLY A 365 1.48 3.02 9.39
C GLY A 365 1.59 4.52 9.15
N GLY A 366 0.75 5.07 8.27
CA GLY A 366 0.68 6.49 7.97
C GLY A 366 -0.65 7.13 8.33
N ASP A 367 -1.77 6.39 8.19
CA ASP A 367 -3.20 6.80 8.08
C ASP A 367 -3.88 6.28 6.79
N GLU A 368 -3.16 5.62 5.87
CA GLU A 368 -3.73 5.04 4.61
C GLU A 368 -4.93 4.07 4.80
N ARG A 369 -5.68 3.83 3.71
CA ARG A 369 -6.70 2.77 3.59
C ARG A 369 -6.17 1.44 4.17
N PRO A 370 -6.75 0.91 5.25
CA PRO A 370 -6.40 -0.42 5.74
C PRO A 370 -6.66 -1.50 4.70
N ASP A 371 -5.95 -2.62 4.82
CA ASP A 371 -6.11 -3.77 3.92
C ASP A 371 -5.81 -5.09 4.63
N LEU A 372 -6.25 -6.20 4.04
CA LEU A 372 -6.04 -7.53 4.62
C LEU A 372 -4.58 -7.93 4.69
N SER A 373 -3.74 -7.50 3.73
CA SER A 373 -2.30 -7.82 3.69
C SER A 373 -1.56 -7.27 4.92
N ASN A 374 -1.86 -6.03 5.29
CA ASN A 374 -1.30 -5.35 6.45
C ASN A 374 -1.94 -5.81 7.77
N LEU A 375 -3.26 -5.98 7.79
CA LEU A 375 -3.95 -6.46 8.99
C LEU A 375 -3.51 -7.87 9.37
N GLN A 376 -3.40 -8.79 8.41
CA GLN A 376 -2.99 -10.18 8.70
C GLN A 376 -1.57 -10.27 9.32
N MET A 377 -0.67 -9.36 8.93
CA MET A 377 0.69 -9.28 9.46
C MET A 377 0.69 -8.69 10.87
N ALA A 378 -0.10 -7.63 11.09
CA ALA A 378 -0.25 -7.01 12.38
C ALA A 378 -0.88 -7.95 13.41
N LEU A 379 -1.96 -8.65 13.07
CA LEU A 379 -2.62 -9.62 13.95
C LEU A 379 -1.67 -10.74 14.37
N GLU A 380 -0.92 -11.29 13.41
CA GLU A 380 0.08 -12.32 13.71
C GLU A 380 1.18 -11.79 14.65
N ALA A 381 1.67 -10.57 14.41
CA ALA A 381 2.66 -9.92 15.26
C ALA A 381 2.11 -9.64 16.67
N LEU A 382 0.83 -9.24 16.79
CA LEU A 382 0.17 -9.02 18.08
C LEU A 382 0.08 -10.33 18.87
N VAL A 383 -0.36 -11.42 18.24
CA VAL A 383 -0.38 -12.75 18.87
C VAL A 383 1.03 -13.20 19.26
N ALA A 384 2.01 -13.12 18.34
CA ALA A 384 3.39 -13.51 18.61
C ALA A 384 4.06 -12.66 19.71
N SER A 385 3.61 -11.43 19.90
CA SER A 385 4.09 -10.54 20.96
C SER A 385 3.48 -10.84 22.34
N GLY A 386 2.52 -11.77 22.43
CA GLY A 386 1.79 -12.08 23.65
C GLY A 386 0.78 -10.98 24.02
N LEU A 387 0.06 -10.41 23.05
CA LEU A 387 -1.13 -9.61 23.36
C LEU A 387 -2.21 -10.56 23.91
N GLU A 388 -2.91 -10.13 24.96
CA GLU A 388 -3.98 -10.93 25.58
C GLU A 388 -5.09 -11.25 24.56
N GLU A 389 -5.60 -12.48 24.59
CA GLU A 389 -6.58 -12.99 23.61
C GLU A 389 -7.91 -12.22 23.61
N ASP A 390 -8.31 -11.64 24.75
CA ASP A 390 -9.54 -10.85 24.93
C ASP A 390 -9.33 -9.35 24.68
N HIS A 391 -8.19 -8.94 24.13
CA HIS A 391 -7.92 -7.55 23.86
C HIS A 391 -8.85 -7.01 22.75
N VAL A 392 -9.48 -5.85 23.00
CA VAL A 392 -10.46 -5.18 22.11
C VAL A 392 -9.99 -4.97 20.66
N ALA A 393 -8.67 -4.97 20.43
CA ALA A 393 -8.10 -4.88 19.09
C ALA A 393 -8.53 -6.05 18.18
N PHE A 394 -8.71 -7.25 18.73
CA PHE A 394 -9.18 -8.41 17.98
C PHE A 394 -10.65 -8.27 17.59
N ASP A 395 -11.53 -7.83 18.51
CA ASP A 395 -12.94 -7.56 18.22
C ASP A 395 -13.12 -6.51 17.12
N ARG A 396 -12.29 -5.47 17.16
CA ARG A 396 -12.25 -4.43 16.11
C ARG A 396 -11.81 -5.03 14.78
N ALA A 397 -10.74 -5.82 14.78
CA ALA A 397 -10.25 -6.47 13.56
C ALA A 397 -11.34 -7.34 12.91
N VAL A 398 -12.15 -8.06 13.70
CA VAL A 398 -13.30 -8.83 13.18
C VAL A 398 -14.24 -7.96 12.35
N ARG A 399 -14.54 -6.73 12.75
CA ARG A 399 -15.39 -5.82 11.96
C ARG A 399 -14.79 -5.47 10.60
N PHE A 400 -13.49 -5.27 10.55
CA PHE A 400 -12.81 -5.05 9.27
C PHE A 400 -12.80 -6.31 8.40
N LEU A 401 -12.55 -7.48 9.00
CA LEU A 401 -12.56 -8.77 8.31
C LEU A 401 -13.93 -9.07 7.70
N GLU A 402 -15.00 -8.83 8.45
CA GLU A 402 -16.39 -8.93 7.96
C GLU A 402 -16.63 -8.06 6.72
N ARG A 403 -16.15 -6.82 6.74
CA ARG A 403 -16.31 -5.88 5.62
C ARG A 403 -15.44 -6.20 4.40
N CYS A 404 -14.38 -6.99 4.59
CA CYS A 404 -13.56 -7.52 3.49
C CYS A 404 -14.13 -8.82 2.89
N GLN A 405 -14.88 -9.60 3.68
CA GLN A 405 -15.43 -10.88 3.27
C GLN A 405 -16.66 -10.71 2.37
N ASN A 406 -16.74 -11.47 1.29
CA ASN A 406 -17.93 -11.60 0.46
C ASN A 406 -18.95 -12.52 1.14
N ARG A 407 -19.63 -11.97 2.15
CA ARG A 407 -20.70 -12.62 2.92
C ARG A 407 -21.69 -11.56 3.41
N SER A 408 -22.75 -11.32 2.65
CA SER A 408 -23.72 -10.25 2.90
C SER A 408 -24.45 -10.34 4.25
N GLU A 409 -24.50 -11.53 4.87
CA GLU A 409 -25.07 -11.73 6.20
C GLU A 409 -24.27 -11.06 7.32
N SER A 410 -22.96 -10.87 7.12
CA SER A 410 -22.06 -10.20 8.09
C SER A 410 -21.38 -8.95 7.54
N ASN A 411 -21.46 -8.70 6.24
CA ASN A 411 -20.83 -7.55 5.60
C ASN A 411 -21.86 -6.46 5.31
N ASP A 412 -21.79 -5.36 6.07
CA ASP A 412 -22.64 -4.18 5.94
C ASP A 412 -22.10 -3.13 4.95
N PHE A 413 -21.00 -3.42 4.25
CA PHE A 413 -20.36 -2.49 3.34
C PHE A 413 -21.24 -2.17 2.13
N GLU A 414 -21.44 -0.87 1.90
CA GLU A 414 -22.05 -0.35 0.70
C GLU A 414 -21.38 0.98 0.33
N LEU A 415 -20.88 1.08 -0.90
CA LEU A 415 -20.38 2.34 -1.46
C LEU A 415 -21.25 2.76 -2.64
N ARG A 416 -21.75 3.99 -2.59
CA ARG A 416 -22.51 4.62 -3.68
C ARG A 416 -21.72 5.80 -4.23
N SER A 417 -21.54 5.84 -5.53
CA SER A 417 -20.92 6.96 -6.25
C SER A 417 -21.69 7.28 -7.53
N ALA A 418 -21.27 8.31 -8.25
CA ALA A 418 -21.83 8.64 -9.56
C ALA A 418 -21.65 7.50 -10.59
N GLU A 419 -20.62 6.67 -10.41
CA GLU A 419 -20.25 5.55 -11.28
C GLU A 419 -20.98 4.23 -10.93
N GLY A 420 -21.84 4.24 -9.92
CA GLY A 420 -22.69 3.10 -9.54
C GLY A 420 -22.60 2.72 -8.07
N LYS A 421 -22.86 1.45 -7.79
CA LYS A 421 -22.93 0.87 -6.44
C LYS A 421 -21.89 -0.25 -6.30
N ILE A 422 -21.14 -0.29 -5.21
CA ILE A 422 -20.30 -1.43 -4.82
C ILE A 422 -20.87 -2.04 -3.53
N VAL A 423 -21.03 -3.37 -3.52
CA VAL A 423 -21.56 -4.14 -2.39
C VAL A 423 -20.75 -5.42 -2.17
N SER A 424 -20.95 -6.06 -1.02
CA SER A 424 -20.43 -7.39 -0.73
C SER A 424 -21.05 -8.48 -1.63
N GLY A 425 -20.24 -9.48 -1.99
CA GLY A 425 -20.69 -10.72 -2.60
C GLY A 425 -21.15 -11.77 -1.57
N ASN A 426 -21.27 -13.03 -1.99
CA ASN A 426 -21.69 -14.16 -1.14
C ASN A 426 -20.90 -15.45 -1.41
N ASP A 427 -19.71 -15.34 -1.99
CA ASP A 427 -18.86 -16.52 -2.28
C ASP A 427 -18.05 -16.98 -1.07
N GLY A 428 -18.04 -16.23 0.03
CA GLY A 428 -17.32 -16.52 1.27
C GLY A 428 -15.85 -16.09 1.28
N GLY A 429 -15.29 -15.76 0.12
CA GLY A 429 -13.91 -15.31 -0.02
C GLY A 429 -13.70 -13.83 0.32
N ALA A 430 -12.52 -13.27 -0.01
CA ALA A 430 -12.22 -11.87 0.30
C ALA A 430 -11.56 -11.08 -0.84
N GLY A 431 -11.89 -9.78 -0.88
CA GLY A 431 -11.14 -8.76 -1.64
C GLY A 431 -9.91 -8.23 -0.86
N TYR A 432 -9.28 -7.17 -1.36
CA TYR A 432 -8.08 -6.60 -0.76
C TYR A 432 -8.39 -5.73 0.48
N TYR A 433 -9.44 -4.92 0.38
CA TYR A 433 -10.04 -4.14 1.47
C TYR A 433 -11.54 -3.95 1.17
N PRO A 434 -12.36 -3.37 2.08
CA PRO A 434 -13.79 -3.24 1.86
C PRO A 434 -14.12 -2.56 0.52
N GLY A 435 -14.79 -3.29 -0.37
CA GLY A 435 -15.19 -2.81 -1.70
C GLY A 435 -14.10 -2.77 -2.78
N ASP A 436 -12.90 -3.28 -2.55
CA ASP A 436 -11.81 -3.29 -3.53
C ASP A 436 -11.21 -4.68 -3.70
N SER A 437 -10.94 -5.05 -4.95
CA SER A 437 -10.23 -6.29 -5.26
C SER A 437 -9.26 -6.10 -6.42
N LYS A 438 -8.08 -6.69 -6.28
CA LYS A 438 -7.08 -6.75 -7.36
C LYS A 438 -7.46 -7.75 -8.45
N ALA A 439 -8.36 -8.69 -8.16
CA ALA A 439 -8.99 -9.57 -9.14
C ALA A 439 -10.10 -8.88 -9.96
N GLY A 440 -10.42 -7.61 -9.65
CA GLY A 440 -11.44 -6.84 -10.34
C GLY A 440 -12.84 -7.06 -9.77
N PHE A 441 -13.85 -6.80 -10.60
CA PHE A 441 -15.25 -6.79 -10.18
C PHE A 441 -16.10 -7.71 -11.07
N GLU A 442 -17.10 -8.34 -10.46
CA GLU A 442 -18.31 -8.76 -11.19
C GLU A 442 -19.24 -7.55 -11.33
N VAL A 443 -19.81 -7.36 -12.52
CA VAL A 443 -20.76 -6.27 -12.78
C VAL A 443 -22.12 -6.88 -13.08
N LEU A 444 -23.08 -6.59 -12.22
CA LEU A 444 -24.47 -7.03 -12.35
C LEU A 444 -25.21 -6.23 -13.44
N ALA A 445 -26.36 -6.74 -13.86
CA ALA A 445 -27.16 -6.13 -14.93
C ALA A 445 -27.61 -4.69 -14.64
N ASP A 446 -27.74 -4.32 -13.36
CA ASP A 446 -28.10 -2.96 -12.91
C ASP A 446 -26.88 -2.03 -12.74
N GLY A 447 -25.67 -2.51 -13.07
CA GLY A 447 -24.42 -1.78 -12.90
C GLY A 447 -23.80 -1.88 -11.50
N THR A 448 -24.44 -2.59 -10.56
CA THR A 448 -23.85 -2.90 -9.25
C THR A 448 -22.58 -3.74 -9.43
N LYS A 449 -21.53 -3.40 -8.69
CA LYS A 449 -20.23 -4.06 -8.73
C LYS A 449 -20.02 -4.87 -7.44
N ILE A 450 -19.54 -6.10 -7.60
CA ILE A 450 -19.14 -6.98 -6.49
C ILE A 450 -17.63 -7.22 -6.63
N PRO A 451 -16.80 -6.93 -5.60
CA PRO A 451 -15.37 -7.21 -5.66
C PRO A 451 -15.14 -8.72 -5.71
N ARG A 452 -14.30 -9.19 -6.64
CA ARG A 452 -14.00 -10.63 -6.76
C ARG A 452 -13.10 -11.11 -5.63
N SER A 453 -13.40 -12.27 -5.07
CA SER A 453 -12.51 -12.93 -4.12
C SER A 453 -11.26 -13.50 -4.80
N TYR A 454 -10.12 -13.54 -4.11
CA TYR A 454 -8.90 -14.16 -4.64
C TYR A 454 -8.01 -14.76 -3.55
N GLY A 455 -7.20 -15.75 -3.95
CA GLY A 455 -6.57 -16.71 -3.04
C GLY A 455 -5.77 -16.09 -1.90
N SER A 456 -4.83 -15.20 -2.21
CA SER A 456 -3.95 -14.64 -1.17
C SER A 456 -4.71 -13.82 -0.13
N MET A 457 -5.80 -13.15 -0.50
CA MET A 457 -6.61 -12.40 0.47
C MET A 457 -7.63 -13.25 1.19
N THR A 458 -8.15 -14.31 0.57
CA THR A 458 -9.01 -15.26 1.29
C THR A 458 -8.20 -16.02 2.36
N TYR A 459 -6.95 -16.40 2.08
CA TYR A 459 -6.07 -16.97 3.12
C TYR A 459 -5.72 -15.93 4.20
N ALA A 460 -5.51 -14.66 3.82
CA ALA A 460 -5.31 -13.58 4.79
C ALA A 460 -6.54 -13.39 5.71
N LEU A 461 -7.75 -13.48 5.15
CA LEU A 461 -9.01 -13.46 5.87
C LEU A 461 -9.08 -14.63 6.86
N LEU A 462 -8.88 -15.88 6.41
CA LEU A 462 -8.90 -17.05 7.30
C LEU A 462 -7.92 -16.87 8.47
N LYS A 463 -6.69 -16.47 8.16
CA LYS A 463 -5.65 -16.22 9.17
C LYS A 463 -6.08 -15.13 10.17
N GLY A 464 -6.67 -14.04 9.67
CA GLY A 464 -7.19 -12.95 10.49
C GLY A 464 -8.33 -13.39 11.41
N LEU A 465 -9.28 -14.19 10.91
CA LEU A 465 -10.39 -14.71 11.71
C LEU A 465 -9.89 -15.61 12.85
N VAL A 466 -8.95 -16.52 12.55
CA VAL A 466 -8.33 -17.42 13.54
C VAL A 466 -7.55 -16.64 14.60
N PHE A 467 -6.70 -15.67 14.20
CA PHE A 467 -5.98 -14.84 15.18
C PHE A 467 -6.88 -13.91 15.98
N SER A 468 -8.11 -13.67 15.53
CA SER A 468 -9.11 -12.90 16.28
C SER A 468 -10.02 -13.80 17.13
N GLY A 469 -9.67 -15.08 17.32
CA GLY A 469 -10.34 -16.00 18.25
C GLY A 469 -11.56 -16.71 17.69
N LEU A 470 -11.84 -16.64 16.39
CA LEU A 470 -12.95 -17.39 15.78
C LEU A 470 -12.51 -18.83 15.51
N ASP A 471 -13.42 -19.77 15.75
CA ASP A 471 -13.19 -21.20 15.55
C ASP A 471 -13.78 -21.73 14.22
N ALA A 472 -13.60 -23.03 13.96
CA ALA A 472 -14.06 -23.67 12.73
C ALA A 472 -15.59 -23.83 12.62
N GLU A 473 -16.34 -23.60 13.69
CA GLU A 473 -17.80 -23.65 13.70
C GLU A 473 -18.43 -22.28 13.39
N ASP A 474 -17.65 -21.20 13.43
CA ASP A 474 -18.10 -19.87 13.04
C ASP A 474 -18.47 -19.83 11.55
N GLU A 475 -19.69 -19.37 11.24
CA GLU A 475 -20.22 -19.35 9.86
C GLU A 475 -19.35 -18.52 8.90
N ARG A 476 -18.63 -17.50 9.40
CA ARG A 476 -17.70 -16.69 8.59
C ARG A 476 -16.45 -17.50 8.23
N VAL A 477 -15.94 -18.28 9.18
CA VAL A 477 -14.81 -19.19 8.97
C VAL A 477 -15.20 -20.32 8.01
N GLN A 478 -16.39 -20.91 8.19
CA GLN A 478 -16.89 -21.95 7.29
C GLN A 478 -17.06 -21.46 5.84
N ALA A 479 -17.60 -20.26 5.64
CA ALA A 479 -17.74 -19.66 4.32
C ALA A 479 -16.37 -19.40 3.66
N CYS A 480 -15.42 -18.87 4.42
CA CYS A 480 -14.04 -18.66 3.97
C CYS A 480 -13.36 -19.99 3.60
N TRP A 481 -13.47 -21.00 4.47
CA TRP A 481 -12.90 -22.32 4.26
C TRP A 481 -13.46 -23.03 3.02
N LYS A 482 -14.77 -22.91 2.80
CA LYS A 482 -15.43 -23.43 1.60
C LYS A 482 -14.82 -22.83 0.34
N TRP A 483 -14.69 -21.50 0.27
CA TRP A 483 -14.10 -20.83 -0.89
C TRP A 483 -12.67 -21.33 -1.13
N LEU A 484 -11.85 -21.42 -0.08
CA LEU A 484 -10.45 -21.88 -0.18
C LEU A 484 -10.34 -23.33 -0.66
N SER A 485 -11.24 -24.19 -0.20
CA SER A 485 -11.29 -25.60 -0.59
C SER A 485 -11.70 -25.75 -2.06
N GLU A 486 -12.73 -25.03 -2.50
CA GLU A 486 -13.20 -25.05 -3.89
C GLU A 486 -12.18 -24.45 -4.89
N HIS A 487 -11.27 -23.60 -4.41
CA HIS A 487 -10.25 -22.93 -5.22
C HIS A 487 -8.83 -23.37 -4.86
N TYR A 488 -8.67 -24.53 -4.21
CA TYR A 488 -7.35 -25.03 -3.83
C TYR A 488 -6.48 -25.27 -5.08
N THR A 489 -5.35 -24.58 -5.16
CA THR A 489 -4.39 -24.77 -6.24
C THR A 489 -2.99 -24.33 -5.82
N LEU A 490 -1.98 -24.96 -6.43
CA LEU A 490 -0.57 -24.61 -6.30
C LEU A 490 0.03 -24.07 -7.62
N ASP A 491 -0.80 -23.86 -8.64
CA ASP A 491 -0.36 -23.41 -9.96
C ASP A 491 -0.40 -21.88 -10.09
N VAL A 492 -1.38 -21.25 -9.47
CA VAL A 492 -1.66 -19.82 -9.56
C VAL A 492 -2.24 -19.29 -8.25
N ASN A 493 -2.31 -17.97 -8.11
CA ASN A 493 -3.19 -17.31 -7.16
C ASN A 493 -4.60 -17.25 -7.79
N PRO A 494 -5.59 -18.03 -7.28
CA PRO A 494 -6.91 -18.15 -7.90
C PRO A 494 -7.72 -16.85 -7.81
N GLY A 495 -8.67 -16.65 -8.73
CA GLY A 495 -9.59 -15.49 -8.77
C GLY A 495 -9.30 -14.48 -9.89
N PHE A 496 -8.22 -14.65 -10.65
CA PHE A 496 -7.79 -13.74 -11.71
C PHE A 496 -8.15 -14.22 -13.13
N GLU A 497 -8.99 -15.24 -13.27
CA GLU A 497 -9.33 -15.91 -14.54
C GLU A 497 -10.00 -14.97 -15.55
N HIS A 498 -10.64 -13.90 -15.06
CA HIS A 498 -11.27 -12.87 -15.88
C HIS A 498 -10.29 -11.83 -16.45
N SER A 499 -9.06 -11.79 -15.95
CA SER A 499 -8.06 -10.81 -16.37
C SER A 499 -7.65 -11.05 -17.82
N SER A 500 -7.53 -9.97 -18.60
CA SER A 500 -6.90 -10.03 -19.93
C SER A 500 -5.37 -10.11 -19.87
N ASP A 501 -4.77 -9.86 -18.71
CA ASP A 501 -3.33 -10.05 -18.48
C ASP A 501 -3.05 -11.53 -18.16
N PRO A 502 -2.34 -12.26 -19.04
CA PRO A 502 -2.07 -13.70 -18.87
C PRO A 502 -1.14 -14.01 -17.68
N THR A 503 -0.51 -12.99 -17.07
CA THR A 503 0.36 -13.12 -15.90
C THR A 503 -0.34 -12.75 -14.59
N ALA A 504 -1.58 -12.26 -14.63
CA ALA A 504 -2.28 -11.76 -13.45
C ALA A 504 -2.38 -12.79 -12.32
N ALA A 505 -2.74 -14.03 -12.66
CA ALA A 505 -2.85 -15.12 -11.70
C ALA A 505 -1.48 -15.58 -11.13
N TYR A 506 -0.37 -15.14 -11.71
CA TYR A 506 0.98 -15.40 -11.20
C TYR A 506 1.51 -14.26 -10.33
N GLN A 507 0.82 -13.12 -10.21
CA GLN A 507 1.29 -12.01 -9.38
C GLN A 507 1.16 -12.36 -7.90
N GLY A 508 2.23 -12.19 -7.12
CA GLY A 508 2.20 -12.44 -5.67
C GLY A 508 2.11 -13.93 -5.31
N LEU A 509 2.68 -14.80 -6.14
CA LEU A 509 2.55 -16.25 -6.03
C LEU A 509 3.32 -16.84 -4.84
N PHE A 510 4.53 -16.36 -4.57
CA PHE A 510 5.26 -16.77 -3.37
C PHE A 510 4.62 -16.22 -2.10
N TYR A 511 4.08 -15.00 -2.16
CA TYR A 511 3.28 -14.43 -1.08
C TYR A 511 1.98 -15.21 -0.85
N TYR A 512 1.34 -15.69 -1.93
CA TYR A 512 0.19 -16.59 -1.87
C TYR A 512 0.55 -17.91 -1.18
N PHE A 513 1.63 -18.58 -1.59
CA PHE A 513 2.09 -19.81 -0.95
C PHE A 513 2.42 -19.62 0.53
N HIS A 514 3.09 -18.52 0.88
CA HIS A 514 3.39 -18.19 2.26
C HIS A 514 2.12 -17.94 3.09
N SER A 515 1.19 -17.14 2.57
CA SER A 515 -0.09 -16.85 3.24
C SER A 515 -0.93 -18.12 3.41
N MET A 516 -0.99 -18.97 2.37
CA MET A 516 -1.65 -20.28 2.39
C MET A 516 -1.07 -21.18 3.47
N ALA A 517 0.24 -21.45 3.44
CA ALA A 517 0.86 -22.36 4.39
C ALA A 517 0.66 -21.89 5.83
N ARG A 518 0.83 -20.58 6.07
CA ARG A 518 0.65 -20.03 7.40
C ARG A 518 -0.80 -20.12 7.87
N ALA A 519 -1.77 -19.77 7.02
CA ALA A 519 -3.19 -19.86 7.34
C ALA A 519 -3.63 -21.32 7.61
N LEU A 520 -3.23 -22.27 6.77
CA LEU A 520 -3.54 -23.70 6.95
C LEU A 520 -2.92 -24.26 8.23
N SER A 521 -1.69 -23.84 8.56
CA SER A 521 -1.00 -24.23 9.77
C SER A 521 -1.72 -23.75 11.03
N VAL A 522 -2.06 -22.45 11.12
CA VAL A 522 -2.74 -21.89 12.30
C VAL A 522 -4.20 -22.32 12.41
N PHE A 523 -4.87 -22.58 11.28
CA PHE A 523 -6.21 -23.16 11.25
C PHE A 523 -6.21 -24.64 11.68
N GLY A 524 -5.05 -25.31 11.65
CA GLY A 524 -4.91 -26.72 12.02
C GLY A 524 -5.36 -27.69 10.93
N ALA A 525 -5.40 -27.25 9.67
CA ALA A 525 -5.75 -28.12 8.54
C ALA A 525 -4.70 -29.22 8.35
N LYS A 526 -5.15 -30.48 8.38
CA LYS A 526 -4.30 -31.64 8.06
C LYS A 526 -4.30 -31.91 6.56
N GLU A 527 -5.47 -31.82 5.94
CA GLU A 527 -5.74 -32.08 4.54
C GLU A 527 -6.70 -30.99 4.03
N VAL A 528 -6.71 -30.76 2.71
CA VAL A 528 -7.73 -29.95 2.04
C VAL A 528 -8.56 -30.89 1.17
N ILE A 529 -9.88 -30.81 1.24
CA ILE A 529 -10.78 -31.56 0.35
C ILE A 529 -11.35 -30.56 -0.64
N ASP A 530 -11.00 -30.70 -1.91
CA ASP A 530 -11.38 -29.72 -2.92
C ASP A 530 -12.87 -29.82 -3.33
N GLY A 531 -13.30 -28.93 -4.22
CA GLY A 531 -14.68 -28.91 -4.74
C GLY A 531 -15.08 -30.16 -5.54
N GLU A 532 -14.12 -30.97 -5.99
CA GLU A 532 -14.34 -32.25 -6.67
C GLU A 532 -14.30 -33.44 -5.70
N GLY A 533 -14.01 -33.21 -4.42
CA GLY A 533 -13.89 -34.23 -3.37
C GLY A 533 -12.52 -34.91 -3.34
N GLN A 534 -11.52 -34.37 -4.05
CA GLN A 534 -10.14 -34.84 -3.98
C GLN A 534 -9.49 -34.39 -2.67
N VAL A 535 -8.82 -35.33 -2.01
CA VAL A 535 -8.07 -35.08 -0.77
C VAL A 535 -6.65 -34.68 -1.12
N HIS A 536 -6.19 -33.57 -0.55
CA HIS A 536 -4.86 -33.00 -0.75
C HIS A 536 -4.06 -33.01 0.54
N ASP A 537 -2.88 -33.66 0.50
CA ASP A 537 -1.82 -33.45 1.49
C ASP A 537 -1.09 -32.15 1.12
N TRP A 538 -1.67 -31.04 1.58
CA TRP A 538 -1.19 -29.72 1.20
C TRP A 538 0.27 -29.48 1.61
N ARG A 539 0.76 -30.11 2.68
CA ARG A 539 2.16 -29.97 3.11
C ARG A 539 3.09 -30.64 2.11
N ALA A 540 2.81 -31.90 1.77
CA ALA A 540 3.63 -32.65 0.82
C ALA A 540 3.58 -32.03 -0.59
N GLU A 541 2.40 -31.63 -1.05
CA GLU A 541 2.22 -31.02 -2.37
C GLU A 541 2.91 -29.65 -2.48
N LEU A 542 2.78 -28.79 -1.48
CA LEU A 542 3.41 -27.47 -1.46
C LEU A 542 4.93 -27.57 -1.34
N ALA A 543 5.44 -28.48 -0.51
CA ALA A 543 6.86 -28.78 -0.44
C ALA A 543 7.40 -29.25 -1.80
N GLY A 544 6.70 -30.19 -2.44
CA GLY A 544 7.02 -30.71 -3.76
C GLY A 544 7.04 -29.63 -4.84
N ARG A 545 6.07 -28.70 -4.79
CA ARG A 545 6.01 -27.52 -5.66
C ARG A 545 7.23 -26.63 -5.50
N LEU A 546 7.55 -26.22 -4.28
CA LEU A 546 8.67 -25.31 -4.02
C LEU A 546 10.03 -25.94 -4.37
N VAL A 547 10.25 -27.21 -4.03
CA VAL A 547 11.50 -27.92 -4.40
C VAL A 547 11.67 -28.02 -5.92
N ALA A 548 10.57 -28.23 -6.66
CA ALA A 548 10.59 -28.26 -8.12
C ALA A 548 10.94 -26.89 -8.72
N MET A 549 10.43 -25.80 -8.11
CA MET A 549 10.68 -24.41 -8.53
C MET A 549 12.08 -23.89 -8.16
N GLN A 550 12.80 -24.53 -7.23
CA GLN A 550 14.10 -24.07 -6.77
C GLN A 550 15.14 -24.06 -7.90
N SER A 551 15.86 -22.94 -8.04
CA SER A 551 17.00 -22.77 -8.95
C SER A 551 18.05 -23.86 -8.71
N LYS A 552 18.43 -24.56 -9.78
CA LYS A 552 19.50 -25.57 -9.74
C LYS A 552 20.90 -24.97 -9.77
N LEU A 553 21.01 -23.65 -10.01
CA LEU A 553 22.30 -22.95 -10.12
C LEU A 553 22.79 -22.44 -8.76
N ASP A 554 21.91 -21.77 -8.01
CA ASP A 554 22.27 -21.05 -6.79
C ASP A 554 21.36 -21.34 -5.60
N GLY A 555 20.30 -22.15 -5.78
CA GLY A 555 19.37 -22.50 -4.71
C GLY A 555 18.31 -21.45 -4.39
N SER A 556 18.24 -20.36 -5.16
CA SER A 556 17.24 -19.30 -4.99
C SER A 556 15.87 -19.66 -5.55
N TRP A 557 14.88 -18.84 -5.23
CA TRP A 557 13.57 -18.78 -5.87
C TRP A 557 13.33 -17.40 -6.46
N VAL A 558 12.58 -17.34 -7.56
CA VAL A 558 12.15 -16.11 -8.21
C VAL A 558 10.84 -16.34 -8.95
N ASN A 559 9.96 -15.34 -8.98
CA ASN A 559 8.77 -15.38 -9.82
C ASN A 559 9.09 -14.85 -11.23
N ALA A 560 9.45 -15.77 -12.12
CA ALA A 560 9.79 -15.41 -13.51
C ALA A 560 8.58 -14.97 -14.35
N ASN A 561 7.36 -15.43 -14.00
CA ASN A 561 6.14 -15.07 -14.74
C ASN A 561 5.67 -13.65 -14.40
N ALA A 562 5.85 -13.21 -13.15
CA ALA A 562 5.34 -11.93 -12.68
C ALA A 562 6.30 -11.29 -11.64
N PRO A 563 7.25 -10.45 -12.06
CA PRO A 563 8.23 -9.82 -11.14
C PRO A 563 7.63 -8.71 -10.26
N ARG A 564 6.34 -8.39 -10.44
CA ARG A 564 5.60 -7.37 -9.69
C ARG A 564 5.57 -7.72 -8.20
N TRP A 565 5.35 -6.70 -7.36
CA TRP A 565 5.32 -6.84 -5.88
C TRP A 565 6.60 -7.47 -5.32
N TRP A 566 7.73 -7.15 -5.95
CA TRP A 566 9.07 -7.58 -5.55
C TRP A 566 9.32 -9.09 -5.65
N GLU A 567 8.44 -9.89 -6.27
CA GLU A 567 8.71 -11.32 -6.44
C GLU A 567 9.71 -11.64 -7.56
N GLY A 568 10.09 -10.63 -8.36
CA GLY A 568 11.28 -10.69 -9.22
C GLY A 568 12.60 -10.54 -8.44
N ASN A 569 12.54 -10.12 -7.17
CA ASN A 569 13.72 -10.06 -6.30
C ASN A 569 13.96 -11.45 -5.67
N PRO A 570 15.07 -12.13 -6.01
CA PRO A 570 15.31 -13.49 -5.53
C PRO A 570 15.53 -13.57 -4.02
N VAL A 571 15.93 -12.48 -3.35
CA VAL A 571 16.07 -12.45 -1.88
C VAL A 571 14.69 -12.60 -1.22
N LEU A 572 13.71 -11.81 -1.66
CA LEU A 572 12.36 -11.83 -1.08
C LEU A 572 11.64 -13.15 -1.40
N ALA A 573 11.68 -13.59 -2.66
CA ALA A 573 11.06 -14.85 -3.07
C ALA A 573 11.68 -16.06 -2.35
N THR A 574 13.00 -16.07 -2.13
CA THR A 574 13.67 -17.12 -1.33
C THR A 574 13.25 -17.06 0.14
N ALA A 575 13.12 -15.86 0.73
CA ALA A 575 12.64 -15.74 2.11
C ALA A 575 11.21 -16.29 2.27
N TYR A 576 10.29 -15.98 1.35
CA TYR A 576 8.96 -16.58 1.34
C TYR A 576 9.00 -18.10 1.17
N ALA A 577 9.82 -18.62 0.25
CA ALA A 577 9.95 -20.06 0.04
C ALA A 577 10.43 -20.80 1.29
N LEU A 578 11.44 -20.26 1.99
CA LEU A 578 11.94 -20.85 3.23
C LEU A 578 10.92 -20.81 4.38
N LEU A 579 10.23 -19.68 4.57
CA LEU A 579 9.14 -19.59 5.55
C LEU A 579 8.04 -20.60 5.24
N THR A 580 7.69 -20.75 3.96
CA THR A 580 6.67 -21.70 3.51
C THR A 580 7.10 -23.14 3.75
N LEU A 581 8.33 -23.52 3.36
CA LEU A 581 8.86 -24.87 3.60
C LEU A 581 8.93 -25.20 5.10
N GLY A 582 9.20 -24.21 5.95
CA GLY A 582 9.17 -24.38 7.41
C GLY A 582 7.82 -24.85 7.96
N GLU A 583 6.71 -24.45 7.33
CA GLU A 583 5.35 -24.87 7.71
C GLU A 583 4.95 -26.26 7.16
N THR A 584 5.77 -26.81 6.25
CA THR A 584 5.55 -28.15 5.65
C THR A 584 6.28 -29.28 6.36
N LEU A 585 7.24 -28.95 7.22
CA LEU A 585 7.99 -29.88 8.07
C LEU A 585 7.27 -30.12 9.39
#